data_AF-A0A1M2W2I2-F1
#
_entry.id   AF-A0A1M2W2I2-F1
#
_cell.length_a   1.000
_cell.length_b   1.000
_cell.length_c   1.000
_cell.angle_alpha   90.00
_cell.angle_beta   90.00
_cell.angle_gamma   90.00
#
_symmetry.space_group_name_H-M   'P 1'
#
loop_
_entity.id
_entity.type
_entity.pdbx_description
1 polymer ?
#
loop_
_entity_poly.entity_id
_entity_poly.type
_entity_poly.pdbx_seq_one_letter_code
_entity_poly.pdbx_strand_id
1 'polypeptide(L)'
;MSGIIAVYGLVVSVLIAGGLKPTDYSLYAGFIHLGAGLACGFTGLAAGYAIGYVGDSCVRAYVFESKVFVTMVLILIFGEVLGLYG
;
A
#
# COMPACT_ATOMS: atom_id res chain seq x y z
N MET A 1 8.03 3.52 6.84
CA MET A 1 7.12 3.78 5.69
C MET A 1 5.95 2.79 5.66
N SER A 2 6.18 1.48 5.81
CA SER A 2 5.12 0.43 5.80
C SER A 2 3.83 0.69 6.59
N GLY A 3 3.82 1.49 7.65
CA GLY A 3 2.61 1.80 8.42
C GLY A 3 1.56 2.62 7.65
N ILE A 4 1.96 3.37 6.63
CA ILE A 4 1.05 4.24 5.86
C ILE A 4 0.17 3.41 4.90
N ILE A 5 0.66 2.27 4.42
CA ILE A 5 -0.09 1.37 3.52
C ILE A 5 -1.41 0.89 4.15
N ALA A 6 -1.40 0.64 5.47
CA ALA A 6 -2.61 0.27 6.20
C ALA A 6 -3.68 1.39 6.19
N VAL A 7 -3.25 2.65 6.11
CA VAL A 7 -4.15 3.82 6.05
C VAL A 7 -4.87 3.87 4.69
N TYR A 8 -4.22 3.51 3.59
CA TYR A 8 -4.87 3.44 2.28
C TYR A 8 -6.03 2.44 2.27
N GLY A 9 -5.78 1.22 2.76
CA GLY A 9 -6.82 0.20 2.91
C GLY A 9 -7.95 0.62 3.87
N LEU A 10 -7.60 1.29 4.97
CA LEU A 10 -8.59 1.84 5.90
C LEU A 10 -9.51 2.86 5.20
N VAL A 11 -8.94 3.82 4.47
CA VAL A 11 -9.71 4.85 3.76
C VAL A 11 -10.66 4.20 2.74
N VAL A 12 -10.18 3.23 1.95
CA VAL A 12 -11.03 2.50 0.99
C VAL A 12 -12.18 1.77 1.70
N SER A 13 -11.90 1.08 2.81
CA SER A 13 -12.94 0.37 3.56
C SER A 13 -14.02 1.30 4.13
N VAL A 14 -13.63 2.48 4.64
CA VAL A 14 -14.56 3.49 5.18
C VAL A 14 -15.44 4.07 4.08
N LEU A 15 -14.88 4.35 2.90
CA LEU A 15 -15.64 4.84 1.76
C LEU A 15 -16.67 3.81 1.25
N ILE A 16 -16.28 2.53 1.20
CA ILE A 16 -17.20 1.44 0.83
C ILE A 16 -18.31 1.31 1.88
N ALA A 17 -17.97 1.32 3.17
CA ALA A 17 -18.94 1.24 4.26
C ALA A 17 -19.97 2.37 4.24
N GLY A 18 -19.54 3.61 3.95
CA GLY A 18 -20.43 4.76 3.80
C GLY A 18 -21.30 4.74 2.54
N GLY A 19 -20.90 3.99 1.51
CA GLY A 19 -21.62 3.87 0.23
C GLY A 19 -22.69 2.76 0.20
N LEU A 20 -22.67 1.84 1.15
CA LEU A 20 -23.60 0.71 1.20
C LEU A 20 -25.01 1.16 1.56
N LYS A 21 -25.98 0.86 0.67
CA LYS A 21 -27.42 1.09 0.90
C LYS A 21 -28.16 -0.25 0.95
N PRO A 22 -28.93 -0.55 2.02
CA PRO A 22 -29.58 -1.84 2.21
C PRO A 22 -30.65 -2.18 1.16
N THR A 23 -31.28 -1.17 0.57
CA THR A 23 -32.46 -1.34 -0.29
C THR A 23 -32.15 -1.36 -1.79
N ASP A 24 -30.99 -0.85 -2.22
CA ASP A 24 -30.65 -0.62 -3.64
C ASP A 24 -29.20 -0.99 -3.98
N TYR A 25 -28.74 -2.14 -3.50
CA TYR A 25 -27.40 -2.62 -3.81
C TYR A 25 -27.39 -3.49 -5.08
N SER A 26 -27.02 -2.89 -6.21
CA SER A 26 -26.88 -3.64 -7.47
C SER A 26 -25.69 -4.61 -7.43
N LEU A 27 -25.79 -5.73 -8.16
CA LEU A 27 -24.70 -6.69 -8.31
C LEU A 27 -23.44 -6.04 -8.94
N TYR A 28 -23.64 -5.04 -9.82
CA TYR A 28 -22.58 -4.25 -10.41
C TYR A 28 -21.79 -3.44 -9.37
N ALA A 29 -22.49 -2.75 -8.45
CA ALA A 29 -21.86 -2.06 -7.33
C ALA A 29 -21.09 -3.05 -6.42
N GLY A 30 -21.65 -4.25 -6.24
CA GLY A 30 -20.99 -5.41 -5.64
C GLY A 30 -19.60 -5.70 -6.18
N PHE A 31 -19.52 -5.92 -7.50
CA PHE A 31 -18.26 -6.23 -8.15
C PHE A 31 -17.28 -5.04 -8.17
N ILE A 32 -17.77 -3.80 -8.25
CA ILE A 32 -16.91 -2.60 -8.13
C ILE A 32 -16.27 -2.53 -6.74
N HIS A 33 -17.04 -2.70 -5.65
CA HIS A 33 -16.48 -2.63 -4.31
C HIS A 33 -15.49 -3.76 -4.02
N LEU A 34 -15.77 -4.98 -4.52
CA LEU A 34 -14.81 -6.08 -4.46
C LEU A 34 -13.53 -5.75 -5.26
N GLY A 35 -13.66 -5.23 -6.48
CA GLY A 35 -12.53 -4.83 -7.32
C GLY A 35 -11.69 -3.72 -6.70
N ALA A 36 -12.32 -2.71 -6.12
CA ALA A 36 -11.64 -1.62 -5.41
C ALA A 36 -10.84 -2.13 -4.20
N GLY A 37 -11.41 -3.06 -3.43
CA GLY A 37 -10.71 -3.68 -2.30
C GLY A 37 -9.51 -4.55 -2.74
N LEU A 38 -9.66 -5.32 -3.82
CA LEU A 38 -8.59 -6.16 -4.35
C LEU A 38 -7.45 -5.32 -4.97
N ALA A 39 -7.78 -4.25 -5.70
CA ALA A 39 -6.78 -3.35 -6.29
C ALA A 39 -5.88 -2.75 -5.20
N CYS A 40 -6.48 -2.06 -4.22
CA CYS A 40 -5.75 -1.44 -3.11
C CYS A 40 -5.03 -2.49 -2.23
N GLY A 41 -5.63 -3.66 -2.02
CA GLY A 41 -5.05 -4.73 -1.20
C GLY A 41 -3.80 -5.35 -1.81
N PHE A 42 -3.83 -5.70 -3.11
CA PHE A 42 -2.69 -6.33 -3.76
C PHE A 42 -1.54 -5.34 -4.02
N THR A 43 -1.83 -4.09 -4.37
CA THR A 43 -0.80 -3.06 -4.51
C THR A 43 -0.14 -2.74 -3.17
N GLY A 44 -0.93 -2.64 -2.09
CA GLY A 44 -0.42 -2.44 -0.74
C GLY A 44 0.46 -3.61 -0.27
N LEU A 45 0.07 -4.86 -0.56
CA LEU A 45 0.88 -6.03 -0.22
C LEU A 45 2.21 -6.05 -0.99
N ALA A 46 2.17 -5.76 -2.29
CA ALA A 46 3.38 -5.68 -3.11
C ALA A 46 4.33 -4.56 -2.66
N ALA A 47 3.79 -3.37 -2.36
CA ALA A 47 4.55 -2.24 -1.83
C ALA A 47 5.19 -2.58 -0.47
N GLY A 48 4.42 -3.16 0.45
CA GLY A 48 4.90 -3.57 1.77
C GLY A 48 6.01 -4.61 1.70
N TYR A 49 5.90 -5.58 0.79
CA TYR A 49 6.94 -6.57 0.55
C TYR A 49 8.23 -5.94 0.01
N ALA A 50 8.12 -5.06 -1.00
CA ALA A 50 9.28 -4.37 -1.57
C ALA A 50 10.02 -3.53 -0.52
N ILE A 51 9.27 -2.77 0.30
CA ILE A 51 9.81 -1.93 1.37
C ILE A 51 10.50 -2.77 2.45
N GLY A 52 9.90 -3.89 2.84
CA GLY A 52 10.49 -4.80 3.83
C GLY A 52 11.83 -5.37 3.36
N TYR A 53 11.89 -5.83 2.11
CA TYR A 53 13.10 -6.43 1.54
C TYR A 53 14.24 -5.41 1.34
N VAL A 54 13.91 -4.23 0.80
CA VAL A 54 14.87 -3.13 0.64
C VAL A 54 15.33 -2.63 2.00
N GLY A 55 14.42 -2.49 2.97
CA GLY A 55 14.74 -2.06 4.33
C GLY A 55 15.77 -2.97 5.00
N ASP A 56 15.58 -4.29 4.97
CA ASP A 56 16.53 -5.24 5.56
C ASP A 56 17.92 -5.15 4.91
N SER A 57 17.96 -5.15 3.58
CA SER A 57 19.21 -5.09 2.81
C SER A 57 19.97 -3.78 3.03
N CYS A 58 19.28 -2.64 2.99
CA CYS A 58 19.89 -1.33 3.15
C CYS A 58 20.32 -1.03 4.59
N VAL A 59 19.59 -1.50 5.60
CA VAL A 59 20.00 -1.34 7.02
C VAL A 59 21.29 -2.11 7.29
N ARG A 60 21.44 -3.32 6.72
CA ARG A 60 22.70 -4.08 6.82
C ARG A 60 23.85 -3.39 6.09
N ALA A 61 23.60 -2.79 4.94
CA ALA A 61 24.61 -2.01 4.20
C ALA A 61 25.01 -0.72 4.93
N TYR A 62 24.09 -0.08 5.64
CA TYR A 62 24.33 1.16 6.39
C TYR A 62 25.39 1.01 7.49
N VAL A 63 25.58 -0.19 8.03
CA VAL A 63 26.65 -0.50 8.99
C VAL A 63 28.04 -0.30 8.38
N PHE A 64 28.20 -0.53 7.07
CA PHE A 64 29.48 -0.43 6.38
C PHE A 64 29.72 0.96 5.79
N GLU A 65 28.68 1.65 5.30
CA GLU A 65 28.79 2.98 4.70
C GLU A 65 27.54 3.82 4.99
N SER A 66 27.72 4.91 5.74
CA SER A 66 26.60 5.77 6.18
C SER A 66 26.04 6.63 5.05
N LYS A 67 26.81 6.87 3.98
CA LYS A 67 26.34 7.60 2.79
C LYS A 67 25.22 6.88 2.02
N VAL A 68 25.00 5.58 2.29
CA VAL A 68 23.93 4.78 1.65
C VAL A 68 22.53 5.20 2.10
N PHE A 69 22.40 5.97 3.18
CA PHE A 69 21.10 6.40 3.72
C PHE A 69 20.22 7.13 2.70
N VAL A 70 20.79 8.07 1.92
CA VAL A 70 20.01 8.83 0.93
C VAL A 70 19.50 7.92 -0.18
N THR A 71 20.33 7.00 -0.67
CA THR A 71 19.96 6.01 -1.69
C THR A 71 18.87 5.07 -1.17
N MET A 72 18.98 4.61 0.08
CA MET A 72 17.96 3.80 0.73
C MET A 72 16.60 4.52 0.74
N VAL A 73 16.56 5.78 1.18
CA VAL A 73 15.31 6.56 1.23
C VAL A 73 14.71 6.73 -0.16
N LEU A 74 15.53 7.00 -1.19
CA LEU A 74 15.05 7.12 -2.57
C LEU A 74 14.38 5.83 -3.06
N ILE A 75 14.98 4.66 -2.81
CA ILE A 75 14.38 3.37 -3.20
C ILE A 75 13.06 3.14 -2.47
N LEU A 76 13.00 3.46 -1.18
CA LEU A 76 11.79 3.31 -0.38
C LEU A 76 10.64 4.20 -0.87
N ILE A 77 10.93 5.42 -1.36
CA ILE A 77 9.91 6.31 -1.95
C ILE A 77 9.31 5.66 -3.21
N PHE A 78 10.14 5.14 -4.12
CA PHE A 78 9.63 4.46 -5.31
C PHE A 78 8.84 3.19 -4.98
N GLY A 79 9.22 2.47 -3.93
CA GLY A 79 8.47 1.31 -3.43
C GLY A 79 7.08 1.69 -2.88
N GLU A 80 6.97 2.82 -2.17
CA GLU A 80 5.72 3.28 -1.58
C GLU A 80 4.69 3.73 -2.64
N VAL A 81 5.16 4.32 -3.75
CA VAL A 81 4.27 4.80 -4.84
C VAL A 81 3.41 3.69 -5.44
N LEU A 82 3.86 2.43 -5.38
CA LEU A 82 3.05 1.27 -5.78
C LEU A 82 1.75 1.19 -4.98
N GLY A 83 1.80 1.46 -3.67
CA GLY A 83 0.63 1.47 -2.80
C GLY A 83 -0.30 2.66 -3.04
N LEU A 84 0.21 3.77 -3.58
CA LEU A 84 -0.61 4.95 -3.95
C LEU A 84 -1.40 4.75 -5.25
N TYR A 85 -0.96 3.83 -6.12
CA TYR A 85 -1.61 3.58 -7.40
C TYR A 85 -2.81 2.63 -7.33
N GLY A 86 -2.99 1.89 -6.24
CA GLY A 86 -4.16 1.02 -6.04
C GLY A 86 -5.18 1.62 -5.09
#